data_AF-A0A4R6GDN2-F1
#
_entry.id   AF-A0A4R6GDN2-F1
#
_cell.length_a   1.000
_cell.length_b   1.000
_cell.length_c   1.000
_cell.angle_alpha   90.00
_cell.angle_beta   90.00
_cell.angle_gamma   90.00
#
_symmetry.space_group_name_H-M   'P 1'
#
loop_
_entity.id
_entity.type
_entity.pdbx_description
1 polymer ?
#
loop_
_entity_poly.entity_id
_entity_poly.type
_entity_poly.pdbx_seq_one_letter_code
_entity_poly.pdbx_strand_id
1 'polypeptide(L)'
;MSLPHRIRPAAAVVAGGALVVGAAILAAPAGAAEYTGRPVQAEPIRVATFNLSLNRAVEGELVDDLSTGDDAQARTVAEIIQRADPDVILLNEFDYVGGGAAVDLFRDNYLEVAQGGADPIEFPYAFVAPSNTGEPSGFDLNNNGVIGGGDDAFGFGAFPGQYGMVVLSKLPIDVDEVRTFQSFLWKDMPGALLPDDPATAAPADWYSPEELEVFRLSSKSHWDVPVQVGGQTVHILASHPTPPTFDGPEDRNGRRNHDEIRFWADYISPGQGRYIYDDEGRRGGLSPADSFVILGDQNADPFDGDSVDAAITQLLDNRRITDPKPASAGGPEASILQGGANLTHRGDPAYDTADFADTAPGNLRADYVLPSTKLSVVDAGVFWPLSTDPLSALTGTFPFPSSDHRLVWVDLQVPRVGR
;
A
#
# COMPACT_ATOMS: atom_id res chain seq x y z
N MET A 1 60.15 10.44 67.89
CA MET A 1 61.62 10.56 67.78
C MET A 1 61.95 11.20 66.44
N SER A 2 62.94 12.12 66.45
CA SER A 2 63.70 12.68 65.32
C SER A 2 63.10 12.83 63.91
N LEU A 3 62.60 14.04 63.66
CA LEU A 3 63.03 14.98 62.61
C LEU A 3 64.59 15.21 62.61
N PRO A 4 65.26 16.02 61.73
CA PRO A 4 64.83 16.77 60.51
C PRO A 4 65.89 16.96 59.35
N HIS A 5 65.52 17.78 58.33
CA HIS A 5 66.36 18.72 57.51
C HIS A 5 67.34 18.14 56.45
N ARG A 6 67.79 18.86 55.39
CA ARG A 6 67.97 20.31 55.06
C ARG A 6 67.56 20.63 53.59
N ILE A 7 66.84 21.72 53.24
CA ILE A 7 67.17 23.17 53.09
C ILE A 7 67.85 23.59 51.76
N ARG A 8 67.05 24.22 50.87
CA ARG A 8 67.17 25.47 50.04
C ARG A 8 68.53 26.23 49.92
N PRO A 9 68.83 26.95 48.80
CA PRO A 9 68.31 28.33 48.48
C PRO A 9 67.90 28.57 46.98
N ALA A 10 66.99 29.50 46.62
CA ALA A 10 67.15 30.95 46.26
C ALA A 10 68.03 31.20 44.99
N ALA A 11 67.94 32.23 44.12
CA ALA A 11 67.16 33.48 43.93
C ALA A 11 67.44 33.99 42.45
N ALA A 12 66.91 35.07 41.83
CA ALA A 12 65.62 35.80 41.82
C ALA A 12 65.70 36.96 40.76
N VAL A 13 64.64 37.77 40.61
CA VAL A 13 64.57 39.13 39.96
C VAL A 13 64.57 39.23 38.40
N VAL A 14 63.59 39.99 37.86
CA VAL A 14 63.69 41.18 36.97
C VAL A 14 62.47 41.27 36.03
N ALA A 15 61.86 42.45 35.95
CA ALA A 15 60.82 42.80 34.99
C ALA A 15 61.40 43.63 33.82
N GLY A 16 60.81 43.51 32.62
CA GLY A 16 61.16 44.34 31.46
C GLY A 16 60.44 43.85 30.21
N GLY A 17 59.53 44.66 29.66
CA GLY A 17 58.76 44.30 28.48
C GLY A 17 59.38 44.77 27.16
N ALA A 18 58.97 44.13 26.06
CA ALA A 18 59.06 44.69 24.71
C ALA A 18 57.91 44.14 23.86
N LEU A 19 57.25 45.01 23.09
CA LEU A 19 56.27 44.60 22.07
C LEU A 19 56.98 43.82 20.96
N VAL A 20 56.36 42.74 20.49
CA VAL A 20 56.53 42.27 19.11
C VAL A 20 55.14 42.09 18.50
N VAL A 21 54.84 42.87 17.47
CA VAL A 21 53.64 42.72 16.64
C VAL A 21 53.89 41.58 15.65
N GLY A 22 53.00 40.59 15.59
CA GLY A 22 53.17 39.43 14.72
C GLY A 22 51.85 38.70 14.44
N ALA A 23 51.18 39.11 13.36
CA ALA A 23 50.13 38.41 12.61
C ALA A 23 49.21 37.43 13.38
N ALA A 24 48.00 37.89 13.72
CA ALA A 24 46.89 36.98 13.95
C ALA A 24 46.51 36.32 12.62
N ILE A 25 46.83 35.03 12.47
CA ILE A 25 46.25 34.19 11.41
C ILE A 25 44.80 33.95 11.80
N LEU A 26 43.88 34.68 11.16
CA LEU A 26 42.47 34.34 11.15
C LEU A 26 42.33 32.96 10.49
N ALA A 27 42.10 31.93 11.30
CA ALA A 27 41.64 30.66 10.79
C ALA A 27 40.26 30.88 10.17
N ALA A 28 40.21 30.94 8.84
CA ALA A 28 38.94 30.89 8.12
C ALA A 28 38.23 29.58 8.52
N PRO A 29 36.91 29.60 8.79
CA PRO A 29 36.19 28.35 8.96
C PRO A 29 36.35 27.54 7.68
N ALA A 30 36.79 26.29 7.82
CA ALA A 30 36.77 25.36 6.70
C ALA A 30 35.33 25.29 6.20
N GLY A 31 35.12 25.59 4.92
CA GLY A 31 33.79 25.69 4.35
C GLY A 31 33.02 24.39 4.62
N ALA A 32 31.92 24.50 5.36
CA ALA A 32 30.90 23.47 5.32
C ALA A 32 30.52 23.35 3.83
N ALA A 33 30.66 22.16 3.27
CA ALA A 33 30.08 21.89 1.97
C ALA A 33 28.57 22.08 2.13
N GLU A 34 28.03 23.15 1.54
CA GLU A 34 26.58 23.30 1.45
C GLU A 34 26.07 22.08 0.70
N TYR A 35 25.40 21.20 1.44
CA TYR A 35 24.66 20.10 0.85
C TYR A 35 23.52 20.76 0.09
N THR A 36 23.71 20.97 -1.22
CA THR A 36 22.68 21.49 -2.13
C THR A 36 21.63 20.41 -2.38
N GLY A 37 21.00 19.95 -1.30
CA GLY A 37 19.78 19.18 -1.36
C GLY A 37 18.73 20.02 -2.08
N ARG A 38 17.92 19.36 -2.90
CA ARG A 38 16.70 20.01 -3.39
C ARG A 38 15.89 20.46 -2.17
N PRO A 39 15.21 21.62 -2.21
CA PRO A 39 14.23 21.93 -1.17
C PRO A 39 13.24 20.76 -1.07
N VAL A 40 12.71 20.50 0.12
CA VAL A 40 11.72 19.44 0.39
C VAL A 40 10.44 20.06 0.95
N GLN A 41 9.35 19.28 1.02
CA GLN A 41 8.17 19.73 1.77
C GLN A 41 8.55 20.07 3.22
N ALA A 42 7.85 21.03 3.84
CA ALA A 42 8.18 21.48 5.19
C ALA A 42 7.86 20.41 6.24
N GLU A 43 6.82 19.64 5.96
CA GLU A 43 6.35 18.48 6.72
C GLU A 43 6.31 17.28 5.74
N PRO A 44 6.52 16.04 6.21
CA PRO A 44 6.25 14.82 5.43
C PRO A 44 4.76 14.74 5.07
N ILE A 45 4.43 13.98 4.02
CA ILE A 45 3.04 13.55 3.78
C ILE A 45 2.84 12.12 4.27
N ARG A 46 1.67 11.80 4.81
CA ARG A 46 1.29 10.43 5.16
C ARG A 46 0.51 9.77 4.03
N VAL A 47 1.02 8.65 3.53
CA VAL A 47 0.34 7.84 2.52
C VAL A 47 -0.03 6.50 3.13
N ALA A 48 -1.28 6.05 2.93
CA ALA A 48 -1.81 4.84 3.55
C ALA A 48 -2.58 3.93 2.56
N THR A 49 -2.76 2.68 2.95
CA THR A 49 -3.74 1.76 2.37
C THR A 49 -4.52 1.05 3.48
N PHE A 50 -5.78 0.74 3.22
CA PHE A 50 -6.62 -0.02 4.15
C PHE A 50 -7.68 -0.80 3.35
N ASN A 51 -7.58 -2.14 3.34
CA ASN A 51 -8.73 -2.98 3.00
C ASN A 51 -9.76 -2.86 4.14
N LEU A 52 -10.99 -2.51 3.80
CA LEU A 52 -12.02 -2.15 4.76
C LEU A 52 -12.96 -3.31 5.09
N SER A 53 -12.97 -4.37 4.28
CA SER A 53 -14.03 -5.40 4.27
C SER A 53 -15.45 -4.78 4.27
N LEU A 54 -15.59 -3.59 3.69
CA LEU A 54 -16.80 -2.75 3.70
C LEU A 54 -17.56 -2.90 2.36
N ASN A 55 -17.39 -4.07 1.73
CA ASN A 55 -18.26 -4.56 0.67
C ASN A 55 -19.56 -5.09 1.28
N ARG A 56 -20.55 -5.36 0.43
CA ARG A 56 -21.85 -5.91 0.84
C ARG A 56 -22.26 -7.12 0.02
N ALA A 57 -23.27 -7.84 0.50
CA ALA A 57 -23.76 -9.05 -0.17
C ALA A 57 -24.72 -8.74 -1.33
N VAL A 58 -25.34 -7.55 -1.31
CA VAL A 58 -26.32 -7.11 -2.30
C VAL A 58 -25.94 -5.74 -2.87
N GLU A 59 -26.12 -5.57 -4.18
CA GLU A 59 -25.91 -4.30 -4.87
C GLU A 59 -26.73 -3.17 -4.22
N GLY A 60 -26.06 -2.06 -3.88
CA GLY A 60 -26.67 -0.88 -3.26
C GLY A 60 -26.76 -0.89 -1.73
N GLU A 61 -26.57 -2.04 -1.06
CA GLU A 61 -26.62 -2.15 0.41
C GLU A 61 -25.58 -1.24 1.09
N LEU A 62 -24.42 -1.01 0.47
CA LEU A 62 -23.41 -0.08 0.98
C LEU A 62 -23.90 1.38 1.00
N VAL A 63 -24.73 1.79 0.03
CA VAL A 63 -25.32 3.13 0.00
C VAL A 63 -26.35 3.29 1.13
N ASP A 64 -27.15 2.26 1.37
CA ASP A 64 -28.15 2.27 2.43
C ASP A 64 -27.48 2.37 3.82
N ASP A 65 -26.45 1.57 4.09
CA ASP A 65 -25.67 1.62 5.35
C ASP A 65 -24.95 2.95 5.53
N LEU A 66 -24.36 3.50 4.47
CA LEU A 66 -23.65 4.78 4.55
C LEU A 66 -24.60 6.00 4.63
N SER A 67 -25.91 5.83 4.41
CA SER A 67 -26.85 6.95 4.30
C SER A 67 -27.20 7.67 5.61
N THR A 68 -27.04 7.01 6.77
CA THR A 68 -27.52 7.52 8.07
C THR A 68 -26.42 7.96 9.04
N GLY A 69 -25.18 7.56 8.78
CA GLY A 69 -24.08 7.71 9.75
C GLY A 69 -24.15 6.71 10.91
N ASP A 70 -25.03 5.70 10.88
CA ASP A 70 -25.25 4.75 11.98
C ASP A 70 -24.54 3.40 11.87
N ASP A 71 -23.97 3.04 10.72
CA ASP A 71 -23.28 1.76 10.55
C ASP A 71 -22.06 1.63 11.48
N ALA A 72 -21.98 0.51 12.19
CA ALA A 72 -20.97 0.27 13.21
C ALA A 72 -19.59 0.00 12.60
N GLN A 73 -19.55 -0.70 11.46
CA GLN A 73 -18.29 -1.00 10.76
C GLN A 73 -17.69 0.29 10.18
N ALA A 74 -18.49 1.06 9.44
CA ALA A 74 -18.09 2.34 8.86
C ALA A 74 -17.65 3.37 9.92
N ARG A 75 -18.33 3.45 11.09
CA ARG A 75 -17.86 4.27 12.24
C ARG A 75 -16.49 3.82 12.74
N THR A 76 -16.27 2.52 12.91
CA THR A 76 -15.01 1.97 13.43
C THR A 76 -13.86 2.21 12.44
N VAL A 77 -14.10 1.97 11.15
CA VAL A 77 -13.15 2.26 10.06
C VAL A 77 -12.83 3.75 9.98
N ALA A 78 -13.84 4.63 10.03
CA ALA A 78 -13.63 6.07 10.00
C ALA A 78 -12.83 6.56 11.21
N GLU A 79 -13.03 6.00 12.40
CA GLU A 79 -12.19 6.30 13.58
C GLU A 79 -10.73 5.92 13.35
N ILE A 80 -10.45 4.75 12.77
CA ILE A 80 -9.08 4.31 12.44
C ILE A 80 -8.43 5.30 11.46
N ILE A 81 -9.16 5.73 10.41
CA ILE A 81 -8.66 6.68 9.41
C ILE A 81 -8.42 8.07 10.04
N GLN A 82 -9.33 8.56 10.87
CA GLN A 82 -9.18 9.83 11.62
C GLN A 82 -7.97 9.80 12.57
N ARG A 83 -7.70 8.67 13.23
CA ARG A 83 -6.54 8.50 14.12
C ARG A 83 -5.22 8.33 13.37
N ALA A 84 -5.26 7.74 12.17
CA ALA A 84 -4.09 7.59 11.31
C ALA A 84 -3.72 8.91 10.59
N ASP A 85 -4.71 9.77 10.32
CA ASP A 85 -4.60 11.08 9.67
C ASP A 85 -3.85 11.12 8.30
N PRO A 86 -4.11 10.21 7.35
CA PRO A 86 -3.38 10.19 6.08
C PRO A 86 -3.70 11.40 5.19
N ASP A 87 -2.72 11.86 4.40
CA ASP A 87 -2.91 12.86 3.33
C ASP A 87 -3.43 12.23 2.03
N VAL A 88 -3.09 10.96 1.81
CA VAL A 88 -3.57 10.14 0.69
C VAL A 88 -3.83 8.74 1.22
N ILE A 89 -5.00 8.18 0.96
CA ILE A 89 -5.34 6.80 1.33
C ILE A 89 -6.02 6.07 0.17
N LEU A 90 -5.57 4.83 -0.09
CA LEU A 90 -6.31 3.85 -0.86
C LEU A 90 -7.20 3.03 0.08
N LEU A 91 -8.48 2.95 -0.24
CA LEU A 91 -9.44 2.06 0.39
C LEU A 91 -9.69 0.88 -0.56
N ASN A 92 -9.51 -0.34 -0.07
CA ASN A 92 -9.89 -1.56 -0.78
C ASN A 92 -11.16 -2.15 -0.15
N GLU A 93 -11.90 -2.97 -0.91
CA GLU A 93 -13.20 -3.53 -0.54
C GLU A 93 -14.23 -2.47 -0.13
N PHE A 94 -14.42 -1.52 -1.04
CA PHE A 94 -15.45 -0.50 -0.96
C PHE A 94 -16.25 -0.55 -2.26
N ASP A 95 -17.50 -1.00 -2.21
CA ASP A 95 -18.29 -1.28 -3.42
C ASP A 95 -18.39 -0.04 -4.33
N TYR A 96 -18.07 -0.23 -5.61
CA TYR A 96 -18.13 0.83 -6.59
C TYR A 96 -19.57 1.19 -6.92
N VAL A 97 -19.92 2.46 -6.70
CA VAL A 97 -21.22 3.03 -7.05
C VAL A 97 -21.01 4.14 -8.07
N GLY A 98 -21.64 4.00 -9.23
CA GLY A 98 -21.52 4.94 -10.34
C GLY A 98 -21.83 6.38 -9.92
N GLY A 99 -20.90 7.30 -10.23
CA GLY A 99 -21.01 8.72 -9.86
C GLY A 99 -20.55 9.06 -8.43
N GLY A 100 -20.02 8.09 -7.66
CA GLY A 100 -19.35 8.37 -6.39
C GLY A 100 -20.26 8.44 -5.16
N ALA A 101 -21.55 8.13 -5.27
CA ALA A 101 -22.51 8.31 -4.18
C ALA A 101 -22.11 7.63 -2.85
N ALA A 102 -21.53 6.42 -2.90
CA ALA A 102 -21.07 5.74 -1.69
C ALA A 102 -19.87 6.44 -1.04
N VAL A 103 -18.86 6.88 -1.81
CA VAL A 103 -17.69 7.59 -1.25
C VAL A 103 -18.08 8.95 -0.67
N ASP A 104 -18.99 9.68 -1.31
CA ASP A 104 -19.48 10.96 -0.78
C ASP A 104 -20.27 10.75 0.53
N LEU A 105 -21.14 9.72 0.62
CA LEU A 105 -21.80 9.37 1.88
C LEU A 105 -20.83 8.95 2.99
N PHE A 106 -19.77 8.19 2.66
CA PHE A 106 -18.75 7.82 3.64
C PHE A 106 -17.97 9.04 4.16
N ARG A 107 -17.67 10.00 3.26
CA ARG A 107 -17.05 11.27 3.63
C ARG A 107 -17.98 12.09 4.54
N ASP A 108 -19.15 12.46 4.04
CA ASP A 108 -20.10 13.36 4.69
C ASP A 108 -20.58 12.83 6.07
N ASN A 109 -20.89 11.53 6.18
CA ASN A 109 -21.54 10.97 7.37
C ASN A 109 -20.58 10.32 8.38
N TYR A 110 -19.35 9.96 7.98
CA TYR A 110 -18.42 9.21 8.83
C TYR A 110 -17.04 9.85 8.97
N LEU A 111 -16.37 10.24 7.88
CA LEU A 111 -15.02 10.82 7.94
C LEU A 111 -15.04 12.29 8.41
N GLU A 112 -16.00 13.08 7.92
CA GLU A 112 -16.18 14.49 8.28
C GLU A 112 -16.97 14.66 9.61
N VAL A 113 -17.22 13.55 10.33
CA VAL A 113 -17.87 13.49 11.65
C VAL A 113 -16.96 12.78 12.65
N ALA A 114 -16.65 13.44 13.78
CA ALA A 114 -15.74 12.90 14.80
C ALA A 114 -16.20 11.54 15.39
N GLN A 115 -15.38 10.50 15.24
CA GLN A 115 -15.60 9.16 15.81
C GLN A 115 -14.70 8.93 17.02
N GLY A 116 -15.22 8.32 18.10
CA GLY A 116 -14.44 7.96 19.30
C GLY A 116 -13.62 9.06 19.98
N GLY A 117 -13.88 10.33 19.68
CA GLY A 117 -13.07 11.47 20.13
C GLY A 117 -11.76 11.68 19.36
N ALA A 118 -11.61 11.07 18.17
CA ALA A 118 -10.70 11.55 17.15
C ALA A 118 -11.29 12.80 16.45
N ASP A 119 -10.43 13.65 15.90
CA ASP A 119 -10.88 14.82 15.13
C ASP A 119 -11.41 14.37 13.74
N PRO A 120 -12.40 15.07 13.15
CA PRO A 120 -12.86 14.80 11.79
C PRO A 120 -11.74 14.94 10.75
N ILE A 121 -11.84 14.20 9.65
CA ILE A 121 -10.89 14.24 8.54
C ILE A 121 -11.58 14.55 7.22
N GLU A 122 -11.17 15.65 6.57
CA GLU A 122 -11.72 16.11 5.30
C GLU A 122 -10.83 15.67 4.13
N PHE A 123 -11.41 14.98 3.14
CA PHE A 123 -10.75 14.63 1.89
C PHE A 123 -11.41 15.36 0.72
N PRO A 124 -10.96 16.58 0.36
CA PRO A 124 -11.53 17.37 -0.74
C PRO A 124 -11.40 16.72 -2.14
N TYR A 125 -10.57 15.69 -2.30
CA TYR A 125 -10.39 14.96 -3.55
C TYR A 125 -10.67 13.47 -3.35
N ALA A 126 -11.50 12.91 -4.23
CA ALA A 126 -11.79 11.49 -4.31
C ALA A 126 -11.65 11.02 -5.77
N PHE A 127 -11.12 9.82 -5.97
CA PHE A 127 -11.13 9.12 -7.25
C PHE A 127 -11.72 7.72 -7.07
N VAL A 128 -12.69 7.40 -7.92
CA VAL A 128 -13.34 6.09 -8.05
C VAL A 128 -13.53 5.78 -9.52
N ALA A 129 -13.39 4.50 -9.89
CA ALA A 129 -13.61 4.02 -11.24
C ALA A 129 -14.17 2.57 -11.20
N PRO A 130 -14.73 2.07 -12.31
CA PRO A 130 -15.26 0.71 -12.37
C PRO A 130 -14.22 -0.38 -12.05
N SER A 131 -14.71 -1.50 -11.53
CA SER A 131 -13.95 -2.71 -11.20
C SER A 131 -14.41 -3.87 -12.07
N ASN A 132 -13.56 -4.88 -12.27
CA ASN A 132 -13.89 -6.12 -12.99
C ASN A 132 -14.66 -7.14 -12.14
N THR A 133 -14.75 -6.91 -10.83
CA THR A 133 -15.46 -7.75 -9.88
C THR A 133 -16.96 -7.80 -10.16
N GLY A 134 -17.49 -9.02 -10.34
CA GLY A 134 -18.90 -9.28 -10.63
C GLY A 134 -19.37 -8.85 -12.03
N GLU A 135 -18.50 -8.27 -12.86
CA GLU A 135 -18.78 -7.96 -14.27
C GLU A 135 -18.78 -9.26 -15.11
N PRO A 136 -19.91 -9.71 -15.68
CA PRO A 136 -19.98 -11.01 -16.36
C PRO A 136 -19.07 -11.08 -17.58
N SER A 137 -18.22 -12.11 -17.68
CA SER A 137 -17.38 -12.33 -18.87
C SER A 137 -18.18 -12.81 -20.09
N GLY A 138 -19.24 -13.58 -19.84
CA GLY A 138 -20.00 -14.31 -20.86
C GLY A 138 -19.46 -15.71 -21.18
N PHE A 139 -18.49 -16.20 -20.42
CA PHE A 139 -17.80 -17.49 -20.61
C PHE A 139 -17.80 -18.33 -19.32
N ASP A 140 -17.36 -19.59 -19.41
CA ASP A 140 -17.31 -20.61 -18.34
C ASP A 140 -15.86 -20.73 -17.84
N LEU A 141 -15.38 -19.67 -17.18
CA LEU A 141 -13.96 -19.45 -16.83
C LEU A 141 -13.44 -20.40 -15.76
N ASN A 142 -14.34 -21.13 -15.07
CA ASN A 142 -14.01 -22.19 -14.13
C ASN A 142 -14.27 -23.62 -14.69
N ASN A 143 -14.67 -23.74 -15.97
CA ASN A 143 -14.92 -25.01 -16.66
C ASN A 143 -15.94 -25.94 -15.94
N ASN A 144 -16.96 -25.38 -15.27
CA ASN A 144 -17.98 -26.16 -14.54
C ASN A 144 -19.10 -26.70 -15.46
N GLY A 145 -19.22 -26.19 -16.69
CA GLY A 145 -20.25 -26.52 -17.66
C GLY A 145 -21.46 -25.56 -17.68
N VAL A 146 -21.41 -24.47 -16.92
CA VAL A 146 -22.49 -23.46 -16.80
C VAL A 146 -21.88 -22.07 -16.72
N ILE A 147 -22.19 -21.23 -17.72
CA ILE A 147 -21.81 -19.81 -17.75
C ILE A 147 -22.61 -19.03 -16.71
N GLY A 148 -21.93 -18.46 -15.71
CA GLY A 148 -22.42 -17.44 -14.80
C GLY A 148 -22.07 -17.66 -13.32
N GLY A 149 -22.32 -16.63 -12.51
CA GLY A 149 -21.87 -16.57 -11.11
C GLY A 149 -20.54 -15.84 -10.97
N GLY A 150 -20.02 -15.77 -9.75
CA GLY A 150 -18.83 -14.95 -9.44
C GLY A 150 -17.56 -15.45 -10.12
N ASP A 151 -17.35 -16.77 -10.19
CA ASP A 151 -16.15 -17.37 -10.79
C ASP A 151 -16.04 -17.17 -12.31
N ASP A 152 -17.14 -16.78 -12.97
CA ASP A 152 -17.23 -16.49 -14.41
C ASP A 152 -17.29 -14.99 -14.72
N ALA A 153 -17.25 -14.14 -13.70
CA ALA A 153 -17.04 -12.70 -13.88
C ALA A 153 -15.55 -12.41 -14.21
N PHE A 154 -15.26 -11.22 -14.75
CA PHE A 154 -13.88 -10.83 -15.05
C PHE A 154 -12.99 -10.84 -13.79
N GLY A 155 -13.55 -10.54 -12.63
CA GLY A 155 -13.04 -10.95 -11.32
C GLY A 155 -14.20 -11.37 -10.41
N PHE A 156 -13.92 -12.16 -9.38
CA PHE A 156 -14.95 -12.71 -8.51
C PHE A 156 -15.83 -11.62 -7.87
N GLY A 157 -17.15 -11.78 -7.96
CA GLY A 157 -18.13 -10.91 -7.30
C GLY A 157 -19.57 -11.34 -7.57
N ALA A 158 -20.48 -11.01 -6.65
CA ALA A 158 -21.92 -11.28 -6.75
C ALA A 158 -22.66 -10.27 -7.64
N PHE A 159 -22.13 -9.05 -7.79
CA PHE A 159 -22.66 -7.99 -8.64
C PHE A 159 -21.54 -7.07 -9.17
N PRO A 160 -21.73 -6.40 -10.33
CA PRO A 160 -20.76 -5.46 -10.88
C PRO A 160 -20.33 -4.38 -9.89
N GLY A 161 -19.03 -4.29 -9.61
CA GLY A 161 -18.45 -3.27 -8.73
C GLY A 161 -18.31 -3.67 -7.26
N GLN A 162 -18.77 -4.84 -6.84
CA GLN A 162 -18.51 -5.36 -5.48
C GLN A 162 -16.99 -5.40 -5.20
N TYR A 163 -16.53 -5.17 -3.97
CA TYR A 163 -15.08 -5.16 -3.63
C TYR A 163 -14.26 -4.09 -4.40
N GLY A 164 -14.90 -2.96 -4.74
CA GLY A 164 -14.26 -1.85 -5.43
C GLY A 164 -13.14 -1.16 -4.62
N MET A 165 -12.66 -0.03 -5.14
CA MET A 165 -11.58 0.75 -4.54
C MET A 165 -11.90 2.24 -4.55
N VAL A 166 -11.25 3.00 -3.67
CA VAL A 166 -11.34 4.48 -3.61
C VAL A 166 -9.97 5.06 -3.30
N VAL A 167 -9.54 6.10 -4.01
CA VAL A 167 -8.42 6.95 -3.56
C VAL A 167 -9.00 8.23 -2.98
N LEU A 168 -8.74 8.50 -1.70
CA LEU A 168 -9.06 9.76 -1.04
C LEU A 168 -7.79 10.58 -0.83
N SER A 169 -7.88 11.90 -0.99
CA SER A 169 -6.73 12.79 -0.79
C SER A 169 -7.08 14.19 -0.28
N LYS A 170 -6.23 14.68 0.64
CA LYS A 170 -6.14 16.09 1.05
C LYS A 170 -5.46 16.97 -0.02
N LEU A 171 -4.73 16.34 -0.94
CA LEU A 171 -3.92 16.96 -1.98
C LEU A 171 -4.59 16.82 -3.36
N PRO A 172 -4.40 17.76 -4.30
CA PRO A 172 -5.11 17.71 -5.58
C PRO A 172 -4.74 16.47 -6.42
N ILE A 173 -5.76 15.74 -6.87
CA ILE A 173 -5.65 14.68 -7.88
C ILE A 173 -5.72 15.33 -9.28
N ASP A 174 -4.80 14.96 -10.15
CA ASP A 174 -4.75 15.40 -11.55
C ASP A 174 -5.59 14.47 -12.43
N VAL A 175 -6.92 14.62 -12.34
CA VAL A 175 -7.91 13.67 -12.90
C VAL A 175 -7.75 13.48 -14.41
N ASP A 176 -7.37 14.53 -15.15
CA ASP A 176 -7.18 14.47 -16.61
C ASP A 176 -5.98 13.60 -17.04
N GLU A 177 -5.03 13.33 -16.14
CA GLU A 177 -3.84 12.51 -16.41
C GLU A 177 -3.93 11.10 -15.81
N VAL A 178 -4.99 10.77 -15.05
CA VAL A 178 -5.23 9.44 -14.48
C VAL A 178 -5.25 8.37 -15.58
N ARG A 179 -4.69 7.19 -15.28
CA ARG A 179 -4.72 6.01 -16.16
C ARG A 179 -5.35 4.84 -15.44
N THR A 180 -6.32 4.19 -16.08
CA THR A 180 -6.92 2.94 -15.59
C THR A 180 -6.52 1.79 -16.52
N PHE A 181 -6.33 0.60 -15.96
CA PHE A 181 -5.97 -0.60 -16.71
C PHE A 181 -6.97 -1.72 -16.40
N GLN A 182 -8.27 -1.39 -16.39
CA GLN A 182 -9.35 -2.33 -16.14
C GLN A 182 -9.41 -3.39 -17.25
N SER A 183 -9.30 -2.96 -18.50
CA SER A 183 -9.52 -3.78 -19.71
C SER A 183 -8.23 -4.34 -20.32
N PHE A 184 -7.09 -4.21 -19.64
CA PHE A 184 -5.83 -4.79 -20.09
C PHE A 184 -5.94 -6.33 -20.08
N LEU A 185 -5.69 -6.99 -21.22
CA LEU A 185 -5.89 -8.44 -21.39
C LEU A 185 -4.73 -9.25 -20.79
N TRP A 186 -5.03 -10.36 -20.11
CA TRP A 186 -3.96 -11.18 -19.49
C TRP A 186 -3.01 -11.76 -20.55
N LYS A 187 -3.55 -12.27 -21.67
CA LYS A 187 -2.76 -12.80 -22.80
C LYS A 187 -1.81 -11.79 -23.45
N ASP A 188 -2.05 -10.49 -23.30
CA ASP A 188 -1.22 -9.42 -23.90
C ASP A 188 0.04 -9.13 -23.07
N MET A 189 0.15 -9.75 -21.88
CA MET A 189 1.34 -9.74 -21.06
C MET A 189 2.41 -10.71 -21.61
N PRO A 190 3.64 -10.25 -21.94
CA PRO A 190 4.68 -11.11 -22.49
C PRO A 190 5.08 -12.21 -21.52
N GLY A 191 4.86 -13.46 -21.90
CA GLY A 191 5.06 -14.60 -21.00
C GLY A 191 4.11 -14.55 -19.80
N ALA A 192 2.83 -14.24 -20.04
CA ALA A 192 1.75 -14.39 -19.07
C ALA A 192 1.77 -15.81 -18.48
N LEU A 193 1.59 -15.91 -17.17
CA LEU A 193 1.57 -17.16 -16.42
C LEU A 193 0.20 -17.84 -16.51
N LEU A 194 -0.34 -17.97 -17.73
CA LEU A 194 -1.65 -18.58 -17.96
C LEU A 194 -1.70 -20.02 -17.38
N PRO A 195 -2.83 -20.44 -16.79
CA PRO A 195 -2.96 -21.74 -16.14
C PRO A 195 -3.04 -22.89 -17.14
N ASP A 196 -2.54 -24.04 -16.72
CA ASP A 196 -2.60 -25.31 -17.45
C ASP A 196 -3.86 -26.07 -17.01
N ASP A 197 -4.56 -26.78 -17.92
CA ASP A 197 -5.61 -27.72 -17.53
C ASP A 197 -4.97 -29.01 -16.97
N PRO A 198 -5.16 -29.36 -15.67
CA PRO A 198 -4.60 -30.57 -15.08
C PRO A 198 -5.13 -31.87 -15.69
N ALA A 199 -6.17 -31.83 -16.54
CA ALA A 199 -6.66 -32.96 -17.31
C ALA A 199 -5.93 -33.16 -18.64
N THR A 200 -5.12 -32.21 -19.13
CA THR A 200 -4.35 -32.35 -20.38
C THR A 200 -2.83 -32.46 -20.13
N ALA A 201 -2.06 -32.34 -21.21
CA ALA A 201 -0.59 -32.25 -21.18
C ALA A 201 -0.08 -31.06 -22.02
N ALA A 202 -0.97 -30.16 -22.46
CA ALA A 202 -0.59 -28.91 -23.09
C ALA A 202 -0.39 -27.83 -22.02
N PRO A 203 0.50 -26.86 -22.23
CA PRO A 203 0.66 -25.73 -21.32
C PRO A 203 -0.29 -24.58 -21.71
N ALA A 204 -0.67 -23.77 -20.72
CA ALA A 204 -1.46 -22.54 -20.88
C ALA A 204 -2.79 -22.74 -21.63
N ASP A 205 -3.48 -23.87 -21.37
CA ASP A 205 -4.67 -24.32 -22.11
C ASP A 205 -5.96 -24.38 -21.27
N TRP A 206 -5.94 -23.92 -20.02
CA TRP A 206 -7.16 -23.82 -19.19
C TRP A 206 -8.26 -22.96 -19.85
N TYR A 207 -7.85 -21.86 -20.49
CA TYR A 207 -8.74 -20.95 -21.21
C TYR A 207 -8.66 -21.20 -22.72
N SER A 208 -9.82 -21.19 -23.37
CA SER A 208 -9.94 -21.22 -24.82
C SER A 208 -9.38 -19.94 -25.47
N PRO A 209 -9.01 -19.98 -26.77
CA PRO A 209 -8.61 -18.78 -27.50
C PRO A 209 -9.66 -17.67 -27.46
N GLU A 210 -10.94 -18.03 -27.53
CA GLU A 210 -12.08 -17.11 -27.49
C GLU A 210 -12.22 -16.40 -26.13
N GLU A 211 -11.97 -17.09 -25.01
CA GLU A 211 -11.94 -16.49 -23.67
C GLU A 211 -10.77 -15.52 -23.52
N LEU A 212 -9.59 -15.92 -24.00
CA LEU A 212 -8.39 -15.08 -23.94
C LEU A 212 -8.53 -13.79 -24.77
N GLU A 213 -9.40 -13.73 -25.78
CA GLU A 213 -9.70 -12.46 -26.49
C GLU A 213 -10.39 -11.40 -25.61
N VAL A 214 -11.03 -11.80 -24.49
CA VAL A 214 -11.72 -10.88 -23.58
C VAL A 214 -11.16 -10.86 -22.15
N PHE A 215 -10.45 -11.90 -21.71
CA PHE A 215 -10.13 -12.07 -20.30
C PHE A 215 -9.04 -11.08 -19.82
N ARG A 216 -9.43 -10.27 -18.84
CA ARG A 216 -8.69 -9.12 -18.32
C ARG A 216 -7.71 -9.58 -17.24
N LEU A 217 -6.52 -8.99 -17.19
CA LEU A 217 -5.53 -9.29 -16.15
C LEU A 217 -6.06 -8.91 -14.77
N SER A 218 -6.44 -7.64 -14.60
CA SER A 218 -6.96 -7.09 -13.34
C SER A 218 -8.22 -7.82 -12.88
N SER A 219 -8.22 -8.35 -11.67
CA SER A 219 -9.39 -8.95 -11.01
C SER A 219 -10.33 -7.86 -10.46
N LYS A 220 -9.77 -6.80 -9.85
CA LYS A 220 -10.48 -5.55 -9.55
C LYS A 220 -10.14 -4.50 -10.60
N SER A 221 -9.05 -3.76 -10.39
CA SER A 221 -8.46 -2.82 -11.35
C SER A 221 -7.02 -2.47 -10.97
N HIS A 222 -6.30 -1.83 -11.89
CA HIS A 222 -5.03 -1.14 -11.62
C HIS A 222 -5.20 0.32 -12.03
N TRP A 223 -4.82 1.26 -11.18
CA TRP A 223 -4.91 2.71 -11.43
C TRP A 223 -3.57 3.41 -11.19
N ASP A 224 -3.20 4.31 -12.09
CA ASP A 224 -2.15 5.31 -11.88
C ASP A 224 -2.85 6.66 -11.68
N VAL A 225 -2.88 7.12 -10.43
CA VAL A 225 -3.58 8.33 -9.99
C VAL A 225 -2.55 9.41 -9.60
N PRO A 226 -2.33 10.45 -10.43
CA PRO A 226 -1.31 11.46 -10.16
C PRO A 226 -1.78 12.46 -9.10
N VAL A 227 -1.01 12.63 -8.02
CA VAL A 227 -1.30 13.57 -6.91
C VAL A 227 -0.27 14.69 -6.86
N GLN A 228 -0.73 15.93 -6.69
CA GLN A 228 0.11 17.13 -6.71
C GLN A 228 0.65 17.49 -5.32
N VAL A 229 1.87 17.04 -5.02
CA VAL A 229 2.55 17.27 -3.74
C VAL A 229 3.51 18.46 -3.83
N GLY A 230 2.97 19.66 -3.55
CA GLY A 230 3.72 20.91 -3.44
C GLY A 230 4.67 21.19 -4.61
N GLY A 231 4.17 21.04 -5.84
CA GLY A 231 4.89 21.32 -7.09
C GLY A 231 5.55 20.11 -7.74
N GLN A 232 5.31 18.88 -7.26
CA GLN A 232 5.68 17.63 -7.93
C GLN A 232 4.49 16.70 -8.01
N THR A 233 4.35 15.99 -9.14
CA THR A 233 3.49 14.83 -9.26
C THR A 233 4.09 13.65 -8.49
N VAL A 234 3.29 13.02 -7.62
CA VAL A 234 3.55 11.69 -7.07
C VAL A 234 2.45 10.77 -7.59
N HIS A 235 2.84 9.73 -8.32
CA HIS A 235 1.91 8.74 -8.88
C HIS A 235 1.49 7.74 -7.81
N ILE A 236 0.19 7.66 -7.54
CA ILE A 236 -0.40 6.67 -6.65
C ILE A 236 -0.79 5.48 -7.52
N LEU A 237 -0.04 4.38 -7.41
CA LEU A 237 -0.24 3.16 -8.19
C LEU A 237 -1.09 2.20 -7.35
N ALA A 238 -2.40 2.26 -7.53
CA ALA A 238 -3.39 1.56 -6.71
C ALA A 238 -3.86 0.26 -7.38
N SER A 239 -3.84 -0.84 -6.64
CA SER A 239 -4.39 -2.12 -7.08
C SER A 239 -5.01 -2.91 -5.92
N HIS A 240 -5.85 -3.87 -6.27
CA HIS A 240 -6.28 -4.96 -5.39
C HIS A 240 -6.25 -6.24 -6.24
N PRO A 241 -5.14 -6.98 -6.30
CA PRO A 241 -5.06 -8.27 -6.97
C PRO A 241 -6.04 -9.31 -6.42
N THR A 242 -6.13 -10.46 -7.07
CA THR A 242 -6.93 -11.57 -6.57
C THR A 242 -6.22 -12.24 -5.38
N PRO A 243 -6.94 -12.72 -4.35
CA PRO A 243 -6.42 -13.68 -3.39
C PRO A 243 -5.88 -14.93 -4.12
N PRO A 244 -4.68 -15.44 -3.80
CA PRO A 244 -4.02 -16.55 -4.50
C PRO A 244 -4.56 -17.93 -4.06
N THR A 245 -5.87 -18.06 -3.91
CA THR A 245 -6.54 -19.24 -3.36
C THR A 245 -7.99 -19.33 -3.86
N PHE A 246 -8.80 -20.24 -3.29
CA PHE A 246 -10.19 -20.52 -3.68
C PHE A 246 -10.38 -21.19 -5.07
N ASP A 247 -9.37 -21.89 -5.56
CA ASP A 247 -9.37 -22.60 -6.84
C ASP A 247 -8.76 -24.03 -6.75
N GLY A 248 -8.58 -24.69 -7.89
CA GLY A 248 -8.09 -26.06 -7.96
C GLY A 248 -6.60 -26.19 -8.33
N PRO A 249 -6.14 -27.40 -8.69
CA PRO A 249 -4.74 -27.67 -9.07
C PRO A 249 -4.22 -26.89 -10.29
N GLU A 250 -5.10 -26.23 -11.03
CA GLU A 250 -4.73 -25.31 -12.12
C GLU A 250 -4.07 -24.01 -11.63
N ASP A 251 -4.35 -23.60 -10.38
CA ASP A 251 -3.80 -22.40 -9.73
C ASP A 251 -4.04 -21.12 -10.57
N ARG A 252 -5.30 -20.88 -10.97
CA ARG A 252 -5.70 -19.68 -11.71
C ARG A 252 -5.40 -18.42 -10.92
N ASN A 253 -5.72 -18.43 -9.64
CA ASN A 253 -5.71 -17.26 -8.79
C ASN A 253 -4.30 -16.92 -8.29
N GLY A 254 -3.48 -17.89 -7.89
CA GLY A 254 -2.09 -17.63 -7.53
C GLY A 254 -1.26 -17.18 -8.73
N ARG A 255 -1.48 -17.77 -9.91
CA ARG A 255 -0.85 -17.33 -11.17
C ARG A 255 -1.32 -15.94 -11.63
N ARG A 256 -2.60 -15.62 -11.45
CA ARG A 256 -3.14 -14.29 -11.77
C ARG A 256 -2.62 -13.23 -10.81
N ASN A 257 -2.62 -13.50 -9.50
CA ASN A 257 -2.01 -12.65 -8.47
C ASN A 257 -0.55 -12.33 -8.81
N HIS A 258 0.23 -13.33 -9.23
CA HIS A 258 1.61 -13.14 -9.69
C HIS A 258 1.72 -12.12 -10.82
N ASP A 259 0.90 -12.23 -11.87
CA ASP A 259 0.98 -11.32 -13.02
C ASP A 259 0.35 -9.94 -12.77
N GLU A 260 -0.66 -9.84 -11.89
CA GLU A 260 -1.18 -8.56 -11.38
C GLU A 260 -0.07 -7.81 -10.61
N ILE A 261 0.66 -8.46 -9.71
CA ILE A 261 1.80 -7.84 -9.01
C ILE A 261 2.93 -7.50 -10.00
N ARG A 262 3.22 -8.40 -10.94
CA ARG A 262 4.23 -8.18 -11.98
C ARG A 262 3.88 -6.99 -12.89
N PHE A 263 2.60 -6.71 -13.12
CA PHE A 263 2.16 -5.55 -13.90
C PHE A 263 2.78 -4.27 -13.36
N TRP A 264 2.73 -4.04 -12.04
CA TRP A 264 3.40 -2.89 -11.44
C TRP A 264 4.93 -2.96 -11.53
N ALA A 265 5.52 -4.14 -11.32
CA ALA A 265 6.97 -4.32 -11.46
C ALA A 265 7.47 -3.93 -12.86
N ASP A 266 6.76 -4.32 -13.92
CA ASP A 266 7.07 -3.98 -15.31
C ASP A 266 6.68 -2.53 -15.66
N TYR A 267 5.59 -1.99 -15.10
CA TYR A 267 5.14 -0.59 -15.26
C TYR A 267 6.16 0.42 -14.71
N ILE A 268 6.76 0.16 -13.55
CA ILE A 268 7.80 1.05 -13.00
C ILE A 268 9.19 0.77 -13.60
N SER A 269 9.42 -0.40 -14.20
CA SER A 269 10.75 -0.80 -14.68
C SER A 269 11.06 -0.21 -16.06
N PRO A 270 12.08 0.67 -16.20
CA PRO A 270 12.34 1.38 -17.45
C PRO A 270 12.54 0.45 -18.66
N GLY A 271 11.57 0.48 -19.57
CA GLY A 271 11.60 -0.27 -20.82
C GLY A 271 10.87 -1.61 -20.81
N GLN A 272 10.38 -2.10 -19.66
CA GLN A 272 9.63 -3.37 -19.57
C GLN A 272 8.15 -3.19 -19.90
N GLY A 273 7.46 -2.25 -19.25
CA GLY A 273 6.04 -1.92 -19.46
C GLY A 273 5.66 -1.35 -20.84
N ARG A 274 6.40 -1.64 -21.91
CA ARG A 274 6.08 -1.23 -23.31
C ARG A 274 4.82 -1.89 -23.85
N TYR A 275 4.49 -3.09 -23.36
CA TYR A 275 3.32 -3.86 -23.77
C TYR A 275 2.03 -3.30 -23.15
N ILE A 276 2.14 -2.71 -21.94
CA ILE A 276 1.04 -2.14 -21.18
C ILE A 276 0.37 -1.00 -21.96
N TYR A 277 -0.96 -1.06 -22.01
CA TYR A 277 -1.86 -0.02 -22.50
C TYR A 277 -2.96 0.22 -21.46
N ASP A 278 -3.35 1.47 -21.25
CA ASP A 278 -4.53 1.83 -20.44
C ASP A 278 -5.84 1.68 -21.24
N ASP A 279 -6.97 1.88 -20.57
CA ASP A 279 -8.32 1.82 -21.14
C ASP A 279 -8.57 2.86 -22.25
N GLU A 280 -7.73 3.90 -22.36
CA GLU A 280 -7.73 4.88 -23.46
C GLU A 280 -6.75 4.54 -24.59
N GLY A 281 -5.95 3.48 -24.42
CA GLY A 281 -4.95 3.00 -25.37
C GLY A 281 -3.60 3.72 -25.33
N ARG A 282 -3.32 4.60 -24.34
CA ARG A 282 -1.96 5.15 -24.15
C ARG A 282 -1.05 4.03 -23.66
N ARG A 283 0.15 3.94 -24.25
CA ARG A 283 1.09 2.82 -24.04
C ARG A 283 2.34 3.22 -23.26
N GLY A 284 2.87 2.28 -22.50
CA GLY A 284 4.09 2.45 -21.71
C GLY A 284 3.84 2.58 -20.21
N GLY A 285 4.91 2.40 -19.44
CA GLY A 285 4.96 2.63 -17.99
C GLY A 285 5.64 3.95 -17.60
N LEU A 286 5.86 4.15 -16.29
CA LEU A 286 6.44 5.38 -15.75
C LEU A 286 7.86 5.66 -16.25
N SER A 287 8.15 6.95 -16.41
CA SER A 287 9.50 7.44 -16.66
C SER A 287 10.44 7.09 -15.49
N PRO A 288 11.75 6.90 -15.76
CA PRO A 288 12.77 6.94 -14.72
C PRO A 288 12.79 8.26 -13.93
N ALA A 289 12.15 9.33 -14.42
CA ALA A 289 12.05 10.63 -13.77
C ALA A 289 10.93 10.73 -12.72
N ASP A 290 9.91 9.87 -12.76
CA ASP A 290 8.70 10.00 -11.94
C ASP A 290 8.85 9.43 -10.53
N SER A 291 8.19 10.06 -9.56
CA SER A 291 8.05 9.58 -8.18
C SER A 291 6.71 8.88 -8.05
N PHE A 292 6.68 7.74 -7.36
CA PHE A 292 5.45 6.97 -7.16
C PHE A 292 5.40 6.35 -5.76
N VAL A 293 4.20 5.88 -5.38
CA VAL A 293 3.95 4.94 -4.27
C VAL A 293 2.99 3.89 -4.79
N ILE A 294 3.33 2.60 -4.67
CA ILE A 294 2.39 1.50 -4.91
C ILE A 294 1.58 1.27 -3.63
N LEU A 295 0.26 1.20 -3.75
CA LEU A 295 -0.69 1.01 -2.66
C LEU A 295 -1.61 -0.18 -2.93
N GLY A 296 -1.96 -0.90 -1.86
CA GLY A 296 -3.08 -1.83 -1.85
C GLY A 296 -2.81 -3.08 -1.02
N ASP A 297 -3.88 -3.77 -0.66
CA ASP A 297 -3.84 -5.20 -0.45
C ASP A 297 -3.34 -5.88 -1.74
N GLN A 298 -2.14 -6.43 -1.71
CA GLN A 298 -1.54 -7.19 -2.82
C GLN A 298 -1.85 -8.68 -2.74
N ASN A 299 -2.52 -9.14 -1.67
CA ASN A 299 -2.86 -10.54 -1.43
C ASN A 299 -1.65 -11.49 -1.48
N ALA A 300 -0.46 -11.00 -1.11
CA ALA A 300 0.79 -11.73 -1.29
C ALA A 300 1.80 -11.44 -0.18
N ASP A 301 2.08 -12.48 0.62
CA ASP A 301 3.10 -12.46 1.66
C ASP A 301 4.45 -13.02 1.13
N PRO A 302 5.61 -12.45 1.51
CA PRO A 302 6.92 -12.90 1.03
C PRO A 302 7.41 -14.25 1.59
N PHE A 303 6.74 -14.82 2.61
CA PHE A 303 7.21 -16.00 3.33
C PHE A 303 6.12 -17.05 3.60
N ASP A 304 4.90 -16.68 3.95
CA ASP A 304 3.95 -17.59 4.61
C ASP A 304 2.58 -17.68 3.93
N GLY A 305 2.36 -16.93 2.85
CA GLY A 305 1.16 -17.01 2.00
C GLY A 305 1.29 -17.96 0.80
N ASP A 306 0.18 -18.17 0.10
CA ASP A 306 0.04 -19.14 -1.00
C ASP A 306 0.43 -18.60 -2.41
N SER A 307 0.93 -17.37 -2.53
CA SER A 307 1.27 -16.76 -3.82
C SER A 307 2.36 -17.52 -4.59
N VAL A 308 2.11 -17.77 -5.88
CA VAL A 308 3.06 -18.40 -6.81
C VAL A 308 4.38 -17.65 -6.87
N ASP A 309 5.49 -18.40 -6.84
CA ASP A 309 6.88 -17.93 -6.95
C ASP A 309 7.24 -16.74 -6.03
N ALA A 310 6.56 -16.63 -4.88
CA ALA A 310 6.68 -15.50 -3.94
C ALA A 310 6.46 -14.14 -4.65
N ALA A 311 5.36 -14.05 -5.42
CA ALA A 311 5.00 -12.95 -6.32
C ALA A 311 5.38 -11.53 -5.86
N ILE A 312 5.15 -11.20 -4.59
CA ILE A 312 5.42 -9.87 -4.02
C ILE A 312 6.90 -9.45 -4.06
N THR A 313 7.82 -10.42 -4.10
CA THR A 313 9.27 -10.15 -4.24
C THR A 313 9.61 -9.40 -5.53
N GLN A 314 8.79 -9.52 -6.57
CA GLN A 314 8.92 -8.73 -7.80
C GLN A 314 8.85 -7.20 -7.56
N LEU A 315 8.17 -6.77 -6.48
CA LEU A 315 8.14 -5.39 -6.01
C LEU A 315 9.19 -5.15 -4.91
N LEU A 316 9.30 -6.03 -3.92
CA LEU A 316 10.20 -5.82 -2.77
C LEU A 316 11.69 -5.79 -3.15
N ASP A 317 12.11 -6.59 -4.14
CA ASP A 317 13.48 -6.60 -4.67
C ASP A 317 13.69 -5.57 -5.81
N ASN A 318 12.65 -4.82 -6.19
CA ASN A 318 12.76 -3.84 -7.27
C ASN A 318 13.62 -2.65 -6.84
N ARG A 319 14.77 -2.44 -7.51
CA ARG A 319 15.70 -1.31 -7.27
C ARG A 319 15.10 0.11 -7.32
N ARG A 320 13.86 0.28 -7.81
CA ARG A 320 13.14 1.58 -7.78
C ARG A 320 12.28 1.76 -6.53
N ILE A 321 12.08 0.74 -5.72
CA ILE A 321 11.25 0.72 -4.52
C ILE A 321 12.14 0.74 -3.27
N THR A 322 11.64 1.39 -2.22
CA THR A 322 12.11 1.22 -0.84
C THR A 322 11.03 0.47 -0.09
N ASP A 323 11.27 -0.75 0.39
CA ASP A 323 10.38 -1.40 1.36
C ASP A 323 10.52 -0.69 2.72
N PRO A 324 9.48 0.01 3.23
CA PRO A 324 9.56 0.71 4.50
C PRO A 324 9.42 -0.23 5.71
N LYS A 325 8.99 -1.48 5.49
CA LYS A 325 8.64 -2.46 6.53
C LYS A 325 7.81 -1.87 7.68
N PRO A 326 6.59 -1.35 7.38
CA PRO A 326 5.67 -0.86 8.41
C PRO A 326 5.43 -1.97 9.44
N ALA A 327 5.43 -1.61 10.72
CA ALA A 327 5.35 -2.58 11.80
C ALA A 327 4.32 -2.20 12.87
N SER A 328 3.93 -3.18 13.69
CA SER A 328 3.07 -2.99 14.86
C SER A 328 3.57 -3.75 16.09
N ALA A 329 3.02 -3.38 17.26
CA ALA A 329 3.16 -4.17 18.47
C ALA A 329 2.05 -5.24 18.60
N GLY A 330 0.89 -5.04 17.96
CA GLY A 330 -0.26 -5.94 18.01
C GLY A 330 -0.07 -7.22 17.21
N GLY A 331 0.55 -7.18 16.03
CA GLY A 331 0.80 -8.37 15.19
C GLY A 331 1.52 -9.51 15.94
N PRO A 332 2.66 -9.27 16.63
CA PRO A 332 3.31 -10.28 17.46
C PRO A 332 2.49 -10.78 18.64
N GLU A 333 1.63 -9.95 19.23
CA GLU A 333 0.73 -10.37 20.32
C GLU A 333 -0.38 -11.28 19.77
N ALA A 334 -1.02 -10.87 18.66
CA ALA A 334 -2.06 -11.62 17.98
C ALA A 334 -1.54 -13.01 17.56
N SER A 335 -0.42 -13.04 16.82
CA SER A 335 0.27 -14.27 16.37
C SER A 335 0.49 -15.28 17.50
N ILE A 336 0.88 -14.81 18.71
CA ILE A 336 1.06 -15.66 19.90
C ILE A 336 -0.28 -16.13 20.50
N LEU A 337 -1.30 -15.27 20.54
CA LEU A 337 -2.61 -15.58 21.12
C LEU A 337 -3.44 -16.54 20.25
N GLN A 338 -3.35 -16.37 18.93
CA GLN A 338 -3.99 -17.19 17.90
C GLN A 338 -3.32 -18.55 17.76
N GLY A 339 -1.99 -18.56 17.60
CA GLY A 339 -1.26 -19.78 17.30
C GLY A 339 -1.72 -20.40 15.98
N GLY A 340 -2.03 -21.69 15.96
CA GLY A 340 -2.44 -22.37 14.72
C GLY A 340 -1.34 -22.31 13.66
N ALA A 341 -1.68 -21.86 12.44
CA ALA A 341 -0.76 -21.61 11.34
C ALA A 341 0.42 -20.70 11.75
N ASN A 342 0.14 -19.64 12.52
CA ASN A 342 1.13 -18.67 13.01
C ASN A 342 2.31 -19.31 13.75
N LEU A 343 2.12 -20.49 14.39
CA LEU A 343 3.20 -21.23 15.07
C LEU A 343 4.28 -21.77 14.12
N THR A 344 4.02 -21.75 12.81
CA THR A 344 4.91 -22.26 11.76
C THR A 344 5.38 -21.19 10.77
N HIS A 345 4.95 -19.93 10.95
CA HIS A 345 5.33 -18.81 10.09
C HIS A 345 6.83 -18.49 10.20
N ARG A 346 7.38 -17.97 9.12
CA ARG A 346 8.81 -17.65 8.94
C ARG A 346 9.05 -16.15 8.89
N GLY A 347 8.04 -15.37 8.52
CA GLY A 347 7.99 -13.92 8.65
C GLY A 347 8.13 -13.47 10.11
N ASP A 348 8.49 -12.21 10.29
CA ASP A 348 8.43 -11.56 11.59
C ASP A 348 7.03 -10.97 11.75
N PRO A 349 6.20 -11.45 12.70
CA PRO A 349 4.81 -11.01 12.84
C PRO A 349 4.67 -9.54 13.25
N ALA A 350 5.78 -8.84 13.51
CA ALA A 350 5.79 -7.39 13.59
C ALA A 350 5.32 -6.72 12.29
N TYR A 351 5.47 -7.39 11.14
CA TYR A 351 5.12 -6.88 9.81
C TYR A 351 3.75 -7.37 9.29
N ASP A 352 3.00 -8.15 10.07
CA ASP A 352 1.68 -8.63 9.66
C ASP A 352 0.70 -7.45 9.52
N THR A 353 -0.13 -7.51 8.47
CA THR A 353 -1.13 -6.48 8.13
C THR A 353 -2.54 -7.02 8.07
N ALA A 354 -2.71 -8.34 8.06
CA ALA A 354 -4.00 -9.02 8.01
C ALA A 354 -4.05 -10.23 8.96
N ASP A 355 -5.27 -10.58 9.36
CA ASP A 355 -5.61 -11.55 10.41
C ASP A 355 -6.65 -12.54 9.86
N PHE A 356 -6.15 -13.59 9.19
CA PHE A 356 -6.99 -14.61 8.55
C PHE A 356 -7.14 -15.86 9.44
N ALA A 357 -7.88 -16.86 8.97
CA ALA A 357 -8.22 -18.04 9.76
C ALA A 357 -6.98 -18.82 10.27
N ASP A 358 -6.91 -19.04 11.60
CA ASP A 358 -5.83 -19.75 12.30
C ASP A 358 -5.51 -21.16 11.78
N THR A 359 -6.41 -21.78 11.01
CA THR A 359 -6.15 -23.07 10.35
C THR A 359 -5.22 -22.95 9.15
N ALA A 360 -5.42 -21.89 8.36
CA ALA A 360 -4.65 -21.44 7.21
C ALA A 360 -5.36 -20.19 6.63
N PRO A 361 -4.63 -19.15 6.20
CA PRO A 361 -3.18 -18.99 6.32
C PRO A 361 -2.72 -18.44 7.69
N GLY A 362 -3.61 -17.96 8.56
CA GLY A 362 -3.21 -17.19 9.75
C GLY A 362 -2.86 -15.73 9.40
N ASN A 363 -2.00 -15.08 10.21
CA ASN A 363 -1.63 -13.68 9.99
C ASN A 363 -0.59 -13.56 8.88
N LEU A 364 -0.75 -12.55 8.03
CA LEU A 364 0.11 -12.32 6.86
C LEU A 364 0.40 -10.83 6.65
N ARG A 365 1.49 -10.52 5.95
CA ARG A 365 1.75 -9.21 5.33
C ARG A 365 1.13 -9.17 3.93
N ALA A 366 -0.14 -8.80 3.86
CA ALA A 366 -0.90 -8.69 2.60
C ALA A 366 -0.92 -7.26 2.02
N ASP A 367 -0.81 -6.24 2.87
CA ASP A 367 -1.04 -4.82 2.53
C ASP A 367 0.28 -4.04 2.39
N TYR A 368 0.36 -3.22 1.35
CA TYR A 368 1.62 -2.60 0.94
C TYR A 368 1.48 -1.10 0.70
N VAL A 369 2.46 -0.35 1.22
CA VAL A 369 2.75 1.04 0.88
C VAL A 369 4.21 1.10 0.47
N LEU A 370 4.47 1.06 -0.85
CA LEU A 370 5.81 0.87 -1.42
C LEU A 370 6.25 2.13 -2.19
N PRO A 371 6.91 3.08 -1.52
CA PRO A 371 7.39 4.31 -2.14
C PRO A 371 8.58 4.04 -3.07
N SER A 372 8.67 4.86 -4.11
CA SER A 372 9.86 4.91 -4.96
C SER A 372 11.08 5.46 -4.21
N THR A 373 12.29 5.04 -4.56
CA THR A 373 13.58 5.45 -3.95
C THR A 373 13.94 6.94 -4.05
N LYS A 374 13.03 7.77 -4.58
CA LYS A 374 13.13 9.24 -4.61
C LYS A 374 12.39 9.93 -3.48
N LEU A 375 11.46 9.22 -2.86
CA LEU A 375 10.72 9.65 -1.69
C LEU A 375 11.47 9.07 -0.49
N SER A 376 11.87 9.93 0.46
CA SER A 376 12.55 9.45 1.65
C SER A 376 11.49 9.04 2.68
N VAL A 377 11.54 7.79 3.12
CA VAL A 377 10.74 7.29 4.25
C VAL A 377 11.21 8.00 5.52
N VAL A 378 10.26 8.53 6.28
CA VAL A 378 10.49 9.23 7.55
C VAL A 378 10.07 8.35 8.72
N ASP A 379 8.89 7.76 8.63
CA ASP A 379 8.32 6.82 9.60
C ASP A 379 7.33 5.87 8.88
N ALA A 380 6.96 4.76 9.50
CA ALA A 380 6.01 3.79 8.94
C ALA A 380 5.39 2.91 10.04
N GLY A 381 4.13 2.51 9.87
CA GLY A 381 3.46 1.66 10.84
C GLY A 381 2.22 0.95 10.31
N VAL A 382 1.77 -0.02 11.09
CA VAL A 382 0.48 -0.70 10.91
C VAL A 382 -0.40 -0.35 12.12
N PHE A 383 -1.65 0.04 11.87
CA PHE A 383 -2.64 0.28 12.93
C PHE A 383 -3.11 -1.06 13.49
N TRP A 384 -2.27 -1.67 14.32
CA TRP A 384 -2.58 -2.87 15.10
C TRP A 384 -2.04 -2.66 16.53
N PRO A 385 -2.82 -2.02 17.41
CA PRO A 385 -2.40 -1.76 18.78
C PRO A 385 -2.47 -3.04 19.64
N LEU A 386 -1.75 -3.06 20.75
CA LEU A 386 -1.80 -4.14 21.75
C LEU A 386 -3.19 -4.23 22.40
N SER A 387 -3.59 -5.42 22.83
CA SER A 387 -4.83 -5.72 23.58
C SER A 387 -5.02 -4.89 24.85
N THR A 388 -3.94 -4.36 25.41
CA THR A 388 -3.95 -3.45 26.58
C THR A 388 -4.24 -1.99 26.23
N ASP A 389 -4.14 -1.61 24.96
CA ASP A 389 -4.48 -0.28 24.46
C ASP A 389 -6.00 -0.19 24.19
N PRO A 390 -6.71 0.85 24.65
CA PRO A 390 -8.13 1.04 24.34
C PRO A 390 -8.46 1.02 22.84
N LEU A 391 -7.52 1.40 21.97
CA LEU A 391 -7.71 1.38 20.51
C LEU A 391 -7.75 -0.03 19.91
N SER A 392 -7.36 -1.07 20.66
CA SER A 392 -7.54 -2.47 20.23
C SER A 392 -9.01 -2.86 20.06
N ALA A 393 -9.95 -2.09 20.64
CA ALA A 393 -11.37 -2.24 20.36
C ALA A 393 -11.75 -1.90 18.90
N LEU A 394 -10.90 -1.18 18.17
CA LEU A 394 -11.14 -0.81 16.76
C LEU A 394 -10.68 -1.90 15.79
N THR A 395 -9.62 -2.65 16.11
CA THR A 395 -9.16 -3.78 15.29
C THR A 395 -9.76 -5.11 15.74
N GLY A 396 -9.94 -5.29 17.05
CA GLY A 396 -10.59 -6.43 17.67
C GLY A 396 -9.95 -7.79 17.38
N THR A 397 -10.80 -8.82 17.41
CA THR A 397 -10.56 -10.20 17.01
C THR A 397 -11.80 -10.71 16.31
N PHE A 398 -11.72 -11.77 15.49
CA PHE A 398 -12.88 -12.28 14.75
C PHE A 398 -14.13 -12.54 15.65
N PRO A 399 -15.34 -12.10 15.25
CA PRO A 399 -15.64 -11.25 14.09
C PRO A 399 -15.15 -9.82 14.31
N PHE A 400 -14.37 -9.30 13.35
CA PHE A 400 -13.70 -8.02 13.50
C PHE A 400 -14.69 -6.83 13.48
N PRO A 401 -14.48 -5.80 14.32
CA PRO A 401 -15.34 -4.61 14.35
C PRO A 401 -15.07 -3.64 13.18
N SER A 402 -13.90 -3.71 12.53
CA SER A 402 -13.58 -2.93 11.31
C SER A 402 -13.37 -3.83 10.09
N SER A 403 -12.32 -4.65 10.11
CA SER A 403 -11.83 -5.47 8.99
C SER A 403 -10.90 -6.56 9.55
N ASP A 404 -10.69 -7.64 8.80
CA ASP A 404 -9.59 -8.60 8.98
C ASP A 404 -8.22 -8.01 8.62
N HIS A 405 -8.17 -6.98 7.79
CA HIS A 405 -6.97 -6.20 7.48
C HIS A 405 -6.75 -5.04 8.49
N ARG A 406 -5.59 -4.41 8.41
CA ARG A 406 -5.13 -3.31 9.28
C ARG A 406 -4.64 -2.15 8.41
N LEU A 407 -4.94 -0.91 8.80
CA LEU A 407 -4.46 0.27 8.07
C LEU A 407 -2.93 0.32 8.10
N VAL A 408 -2.30 0.35 6.93
CA VAL A 408 -0.83 0.49 6.77
C VAL A 408 -0.52 1.89 6.29
N TRP A 409 0.45 2.56 6.91
CA TRP A 409 0.84 3.94 6.56
C TRP A 409 2.35 4.14 6.53
N VAL A 410 2.78 5.12 5.73
CA VAL A 410 4.18 5.55 5.59
C VAL A 410 4.24 7.07 5.46
N ASP A 411 5.11 7.69 6.24
CA ASP A 411 5.41 9.12 6.16
C ASP A 411 6.56 9.37 5.18
N LEU A 412 6.32 10.24 4.20
CA LEU A 412 7.19 10.44 3.03
C LEU A 412 7.61 11.89 2.90
N GLN A 413 8.92 12.12 2.91
CA GLN A 413 9.49 13.40 2.55
C GLN A 413 9.56 13.53 1.02
N VAL A 414 8.64 14.29 0.44
CA VAL A 414 8.64 14.61 -1.00
C VAL A 414 9.55 15.81 -1.29
N PRO A 415 10.42 15.76 -2.32
CA PRO A 415 11.16 16.93 -2.80
C PRO A 415 10.23 18.03 -3.34
N ARG A 416 10.60 19.29 -3.15
CA ARG A 416 10.04 20.45 -3.85
C ARG A 416 10.83 20.72 -5.13
N VAL A 417 10.14 21.21 -6.16
CA VAL A 417 10.79 22.03 -7.18
C VAL A 417 10.79 23.47 -6.66
N GLY A 418 11.95 24.13 -6.64
CA GLY A 418 12.02 25.56 -6.35
C GLY A 418 11.31 26.36 -7.45
N ARG A 419 10.52 27.36 -7.07
CA ARG A 419 9.99 28.37 -8.00
C ARG A 419 11.06 29.41 -8.35
#